data_AF-A0A955BB40-F1
#
_entry.id   AF-A0A955BB40-F1
#
_cell.length_a   1.000
_cell.length_b   1.000
_cell.length_c   1.000
_cell.angle_alpha   90.00
_cell.angle_beta   90.00
_cell.angle_gamma   90.00
#
_symmetry.space_group_name_H-M   'P 1'
#
loop_
_entity.id
_entity.type
_entity.pdbx_description
1 polymer ?
#
loop_
_entity_poly.entity_id
_entity_poly.type
_entity_poly.pdbx_seq_one_letter_code
_entity_poly.pdbx_strand_id
1 'polypeptide(L)'
;LITDLKQRGLLDSTLIVFSGEFGRTPFAQGSGRDHNPQGFSLWMAGGGVQGGTIYGATDEYGYRVIENKLTVHDMHANMLHLLGIDHKRLNVRFSGRDMRLTDVHGQIVPEIVGA
;
A
#
# COMPACT_ATOMS: atom_id res chain seq x y z
N LEU A 1 4.14 18.97 5.23
CA LEU A 1 4.10 18.28 3.92
C LEU A 1 2.72 18.34 3.26
N ILE A 2 1.72 17.56 3.70
CA ILE A 2 0.39 17.54 3.04
C ILE A 2 -0.21 18.95 2.93
N THR A 3 -0.23 19.71 4.03
CA THR A 3 -0.72 21.09 4.06
C THR A 3 0.00 21.97 3.04
N ASP A 4 1.33 21.85 2.94
CA ASP A 4 2.14 22.65 2.02
C ASP A 4 1.86 22.30 0.56
N LEU A 5 1.71 21.01 0.25
CA LEU A 5 1.34 20.54 -1.09
C LEU A 5 -0.05 21.03 -1.48
N LYS A 6 -1.02 21.00 -0.55
CA LYS A 6 -2.37 21.51 -0.77
C LYS A 6 -2.35 23.02 -1.03
N GLN A 7 -1.63 23.79 -0.22
CA GLN A 7 -1.51 25.25 -0.38
C GLN A 7 -0.88 25.64 -1.72
N ARG A 8 -0.01 24.80 -2.27
CA ARG A 8 0.67 25.01 -3.56
C ARG A 8 -0.10 24.45 -4.76
N GLY A 9 -1.26 23.82 -4.55
CA GLY A 9 -2.01 23.15 -5.61
C GLY A 9 -1.30 21.92 -6.20
N LEU A 10 -0.39 21.30 -5.45
CA LEU A 10 0.43 20.17 -5.89
C LEU A 10 -0.07 18.81 -5.36
N LEU A 11 -1.01 18.81 -4.41
CA LEU A 11 -1.47 17.58 -3.78
C LEU A 11 -2.16 16.65 -4.79
N ASP A 12 -2.92 17.20 -5.73
CA ASP A 12 -3.68 16.40 -6.72
C ASP A 12 -2.77 15.69 -7.73
N SER A 13 -1.54 16.18 -7.93
CA SER A 13 -0.53 15.61 -8.81
C SER A 13 0.61 14.90 -8.06
N THR A 14 0.53 14.80 -6.73
CA THR A 14 1.55 14.18 -5.89
C THR A 14 0.95 13.03 -5.10
N LEU A 15 1.35 11.79 -5.42
CA LEU A 15 1.04 10.63 -4.58
C LEU A 15 1.98 10.60 -3.38
N ILE A 16 1.42 10.66 -2.18
CA ILE A 16 2.12 10.47 -0.91
C ILE A 16 1.81 9.07 -0.40
N VAL A 17 2.87 8.34 -0.04
CA VAL A 17 2.77 7.02 0.59
C VAL A 17 3.54 7.05 1.89
N PHE A 18 2.88 6.67 2.98
CA PHE A 18 3.52 6.50 4.28
C PHE A 18 3.28 5.07 4.75
N SER A 19 4.36 4.32 4.86
CA SER A 19 4.32 2.90 5.22
C SER A 19 5.56 2.53 6.03
N GLY A 20 5.40 1.52 6.89
CA GLY A 20 6.53 0.72 7.36
C GLY A 20 6.84 -0.41 6.38
N GLU A 21 7.80 -1.26 6.74
CA GLU A 21 8.12 -2.48 6.00
C GLU A 21 7.31 -3.69 6.52
N PHE A 22 6.99 -3.67 7.81
CA PHE A 22 6.25 -4.72 8.52
C PHE A 22 5.58 -4.13 9.76
N GLY A 23 4.68 -4.90 10.36
CA GLY A 23 4.01 -4.53 11.60
C GLY A 23 4.86 -4.82 12.83
N ARG A 24 4.28 -4.59 14.00
CA ARG A 24 4.86 -4.98 15.28
C ARG A 24 3.90 -5.90 16.01
N THR A 25 4.42 -6.99 16.57
CA THR A 25 3.60 -7.97 17.29
C THR A 25 3.00 -7.32 18.55
N PRO A 26 1.79 -7.73 18.99
CA PRO A 26 1.24 -7.24 20.26
C PRO A 26 1.96 -7.84 21.48
N PHE A 27 2.75 -8.88 21.27
CA PHE A 27 3.61 -9.53 22.27
C PHE A 27 5.10 -9.27 21.98
N ALA A 28 5.94 -9.63 22.94
CA ALA A 28 7.37 -9.36 22.93
C ALA A 28 8.16 -10.53 23.55
N GLN A 29 9.30 -10.89 22.96
CA GLN A 29 10.32 -11.68 23.64
C GLN A 29 11.42 -10.77 24.22
N GLY A 30 11.10 -10.06 25.31
CA GLY A 30 12.04 -9.15 25.99
C GLY A 30 11.65 -7.68 25.88
N SER A 31 12.63 -6.78 25.70
CA SER A 31 12.36 -5.34 25.58
C SER A 31 12.08 -4.93 24.14
N GLY A 32 10.83 -4.58 23.85
CA GLY A 32 10.36 -4.13 22.53
C GLY A 32 9.48 -5.17 21.83
N ARG A 33 8.82 -4.78 20.73
CA ARG A 33 7.92 -5.65 19.96
C ARG A 33 8.64 -6.25 18.75
N ASP A 34 8.38 -7.53 18.46
CA ASP A 34 8.96 -8.25 17.32
C ASP A 34 8.35 -7.79 15.98
N HIS A 35 8.93 -8.24 14.86
CA HIS A 35 8.38 -8.00 13.52
C HIS A 35 7.10 -8.82 13.32
N ASN A 36 6.05 -8.14 12.85
CA ASN A 36 4.79 -8.79 12.50
C ASN A 36 4.58 -8.79 10.97
N PRO A 37 4.82 -9.94 10.30
CA PRO A 37 4.52 -10.07 8.87
C PRO A 37 3.03 -10.31 8.59
N GLN A 38 2.20 -10.51 9.64
CA GLN A 38 0.79 -10.90 9.49
C GLN A 38 -0.17 -9.73 9.33
N GLY A 39 0.26 -8.52 9.68
CA GLY A 39 -0.56 -7.32 9.57
C GLY A 39 0.20 -6.06 9.94
N PHE A 40 -0.02 -5.00 9.15
CA PHE A 40 0.44 -3.65 9.44
C PHE A 40 -0.46 -2.65 8.72
N SER A 41 -0.30 -1.36 9.07
CA SER A 41 -1.07 -0.28 8.47
C SER A 41 -0.14 0.66 7.70
N LEU A 42 -0.70 1.24 6.65
CA LEU A 42 -0.10 2.30 5.85
C LEU A 42 -1.19 3.31 5.50
N TRP A 43 -0.80 4.47 5.00
CA TRP A 43 -1.76 5.42 4.43
C TRP A 43 -1.20 6.08 3.16
N MET A 44 -2.12 6.50 2.30
CA MET A 44 -1.82 7.23 1.08
C MET A 44 -2.67 8.51 1.00
N ALA A 45 -2.17 9.52 0.30
CA ALA A 45 -2.90 10.77 0.05
C ALA A 45 -2.45 11.44 -1.26
N GLY A 46 -3.32 12.25 -1.84
CA GLY A 46 -3.04 12.97 -3.08
C GLY A 46 -2.98 12.05 -4.30
N GLY A 47 -2.62 12.60 -5.46
CA GLY A 47 -2.40 11.82 -6.69
C GLY A 47 -3.60 10.96 -7.12
N GLY A 48 -4.84 11.37 -6.83
CA GLY A 48 -6.06 10.65 -7.17
C GLY A 48 -6.54 9.60 -6.16
N VAL A 49 -5.85 9.41 -5.03
CA VAL A 49 -6.33 8.50 -3.96
C VAL A 49 -7.72 8.93 -3.46
N GLN A 50 -8.63 7.97 -3.31
CA GLN A 50 -9.94 8.17 -2.70
C GLN A 50 -9.78 8.53 -1.21
N GLY A 51 -9.96 9.81 -0.89
CA GLY A 51 -9.86 10.32 0.48
C GLY A 51 -11.01 9.84 1.37
N GLY A 52 -10.75 9.74 2.68
CA GLY A 52 -11.77 9.35 3.67
C GLY A 52 -12.07 7.86 3.71
N THR A 53 -11.35 7.04 2.95
CA THR A 53 -11.48 5.59 2.94
C THR A 53 -10.61 4.93 4.00
N ILE A 54 -11.19 3.96 4.72
CA ILE A 54 -10.45 2.95 5.48
C ILE A 54 -10.69 1.62 4.77
N TYR A 55 -9.62 0.92 4.42
CA TYR A 55 -9.71 -0.36 3.71
C TYR A 55 -9.02 -1.47 4.50
N GLY A 56 -9.82 -2.44 4.92
CA GLY A 56 -9.38 -3.58 5.71
C GLY A 56 -9.28 -3.31 7.22
N ALA A 57 -9.18 -4.39 7.97
CA ALA A 57 -9.09 -4.36 9.43
C ALA A 57 -8.26 -5.54 9.94
N THR A 58 -7.59 -5.34 11.06
CA THR A 58 -6.97 -6.42 11.83
C THR A 58 -7.91 -6.93 12.92
N ASP A 59 -7.56 -8.08 13.49
CA ASP A 59 -8.16 -8.52 14.76
C ASP A 59 -7.97 -7.46 15.87
N GLU A 60 -8.69 -7.67 16.97
CA GLU A 60 -8.69 -6.78 18.14
C GLU A 60 -7.31 -6.55 18.78
N TYR A 61 -6.35 -7.44 18.49
CA TYR A 61 -4.98 -7.35 18.98
C TYR A 61 -4.03 -6.67 18.00
N GLY A 62 -4.50 -6.33 16.80
CA GLY A 62 -3.64 -5.81 15.73
C GLY A 62 -2.67 -6.85 15.17
N TYR A 63 -2.96 -8.15 15.33
CA TYR A 63 -2.03 -9.22 14.99
C TYR A 63 -2.18 -9.69 13.54
N ARG A 64 -3.39 -10.03 13.11
CA ARG A 64 -3.68 -10.53 11.76
C ARG A 64 -4.74 -9.69 11.08
N VAL A 65 -4.62 -9.54 9.76
CA VAL A 65 -5.69 -8.96 8.94
C VAL A 65 -6.86 -9.93 8.85
N ILE A 66 -8.06 -9.46 9.19
CA ILE A 66 -9.31 -10.26 9.21
C ILE A 66 -10.36 -9.76 8.22
N GLU A 67 -10.23 -8.54 7.71
CA GLU A 67 -11.14 -7.95 6.74
C GLU A 67 -10.35 -7.35 5.57
N ASN A 68 -10.85 -7.54 4.34
CA ASN A 68 -10.34 -6.94 3.10
C ASN A 68 -8.81 -6.95 3.00
N LYS A 69 -8.22 -8.15 3.10
CA LYS A 69 -6.76 -8.32 3.11
C LYS A 69 -6.12 -7.76 1.84
N LEU A 70 -5.18 -6.85 2.05
CA LEU A 70 -4.37 -6.23 1.01
C LEU A 70 -2.90 -6.65 1.18
N THR A 71 -2.24 -6.97 0.07
CA THR A 71 -0.81 -7.33 0.05
C THR A 71 0.05 -6.18 -0.49
N VAL A 72 1.37 -6.25 -0.28
CA VAL A 72 2.31 -5.27 -0.86
C VAL A 72 2.22 -5.24 -2.40
N HIS A 73 1.85 -6.36 -3.03
CA HIS A 73 1.63 -6.39 -4.48
C HIS A 73 0.41 -5.57 -4.89
N ASP A 74 -0.67 -5.61 -4.12
CA ASP A 74 -1.87 -4.81 -4.38
C ASP A 74 -1.60 -3.33 -4.13
N MET A 75 -0.84 -3.01 -3.07
CA MET A 75 -0.37 -1.64 -2.80
C MET A 75 0.40 -1.08 -4.00
N HIS A 76 1.40 -1.82 -4.50
CA HIS A 76 2.16 -1.40 -5.68
C HIS A 76 1.29 -1.32 -6.94
N ALA A 77 0.32 -2.22 -7.13
CA ALA A 77 -0.61 -2.16 -8.25
C ALA A 77 -1.44 -0.86 -8.23
N ASN A 78 -1.98 -0.49 -7.07
CA ASN A 78 -2.72 0.76 -6.89
C ASN A 78 -1.84 1.99 -7.10
N MET A 79 -0.60 2.00 -6.58
CA MET A 79 0.34 3.10 -6.81
C MET A 79 0.63 3.29 -8.30
N LEU A 80 0.93 2.20 -9.02
CA LEU A 80 1.21 2.27 -10.46
C LEU A 80 -0.02 2.73 -11.25
N HIS A 81 -1.22 2.26 -10.87
CA HIS A 81 -2.47 2.71 -11.47
C HIS A 81 -2.68 4.22 -11.32
N LEU A 82 -2.49 4.77 -10.12
CA LEU A 82 -2.59 6.22 -9.84
C LEU A 82 -1.56 7.05 -10.61
N LEU A 83 -0.42 6.45 -10.96
CA LEU A 83 0.61 7.05 -11.81
C LEU A 83 0.31 6.90 -13.32
N GLY A 84 -0.83 6.31 -13.70
CA GLY A 84 -1.20 6.08 -15.10
C GLY A 84 -0.46 4.91 -15.76
N ILE A 85 0.10 3.99 -14.96
CA ILE A 85 0.92 2.87 -15.43
C ILE A 85 0.15 1.55 -15.24
N ASP A 86 0.00 0.80 -16.33
CA ASP A 86 -0.49 -0.59 -16.26
C ASP A 86 0.60 -1.49 -15.67
N HIS A 87 0.41 -1.89 -14.41
CA HIS A 87 1.36 -2.71 -13.65
C HIS A 87 1.65 -4.08 -14.28
N LYS A 88 0.78 -4.58 -15.17
CA LYS A 88 0.96 -5.87 -15.85
C LYS A 88 1.82 -5.78 -17.10
N ARG A 89 2.07 -4.57 -17.60
CA ARG A 89 2.84 -4.31 -18.84
C ARG A 89 4.30 -3.93 -18.58
N LEU A 90 4.62 -3.43 -17.38
CA LEU A 90 5.99 -3.07 -16.99
C LEU A 90 6.79 -4.32 -16.62
N ASN A 91 7.26 -5.04 -17.64
CA ASN A 91 8.00 -6.30 -17.46
C ASN A 91 9.45 -6.17 -17.91
N VAL A 92 10.36 -6.80 -17.18
CA VAL A 92 11.77 -6.99 -17.54
C VAL A 92 12.06 -8.49 -17.57
N ARG A 93 12.53 -9.02 -18.70
CA ARG A 93 12.94 -10.43 -18.80
C ARG A 93 14.25 -10.62 -18.03
N PHE A 94 14.21 -11.40 -16.96
CA PHE A 94 15.39 -11.72 -16.13
C PHE A 94 15.32 -13.16 -15.64
N SER A 95 16.44 -13.89 -15.74
CA SER A 95 16.55 -15.30 -15.32
C SER A 95 15.41 -16.20 -15.85
N GLY A 96 15.07 -16.04 -17.14
CA GLY A 96 14.05 -16.86 -17.80
C GLY A 96 12.59 -16.48 -17.54
N ARG A 97 12.29 -15.52 -16.65
CA ARG A 97 10.92 -15.05 -16.37
C ARG A 97 10.72 -13.56 -16.67
N ASP A 98 9.50 -13.17 -17.01
CA ASP A 98 9.11 -11.78 -17.06
C ASP A 98 8.85 -11.28 -15.64
N MET A 99 9.71 -10.39 -15.15
CA MET A 99 9.61 -9.80 -13.82
C MET A 99 8.88 -8.46 -13.90
N ARG A 100 7.93 -8.24 -13.00
CA ARG A 100 7.26 -6.94 -12.78
C ARG A 100 7.27 -6.57 -11.30
N LEU A 101 7.06 -5.28 -11.01
CA LEU A 101 7.07 -4.74 -9.63
C LEU A 101 6.02 -5.37 -8.70
N THR A 102 4.98 -5.97 -9.29
CA THR A 102 3.89 -6.67 -8.59
C THR A 102 4.04 -8.19 -8.64
N ASP A 103 5.17 -8.70 -9.15
CA ASP A 103 5.39 -10.12 -9.52
C ASP A 103 4.16 -10.71 -10.24
N VAL A 104 3.78 -11.97 -10.07
CA VAL A 104 2.56 -12.54 -10.67
C VAL A 104 1.24 -12.12 -9.98
N HIS A 105 1.31 -11.18 -9.01
CA HIS A 105 0.20 -10.75 -8.17
C HIS A 105 -0.23 -9.30 -8.48
N GLY A 106 -0.97 -8.69 -7.53
CA GLY A 106 -1.45 -7.32 -7.57
C GLY A 106 -2.85 -7.20 -8.17
N GLN A 107 -3.77 -6.63 -7.40
CA GLN A 107 -5.09 -6.20 -7.83
C GLN A 107 -5.24 -4.70 -7.58
N ILE A 108 -5.90 -4.02 -8.51
CA ILE A 108 -6.34 -2.65 -8.33
C ILE A 108 -7.61 -2.70 -7.47
N VAL A 109 -7.68 -1.85 -6.45
CA VAL A 109 -8.76 -1.77 -5.46
C VAL A 109 -9.52 -0.47 -5.71
N PRO A 110 -10.68 -0.51 -6.39
CA PRO A 110 -11.44 0.69 -6.78
C PRO A 110 -11.78 1.61 -5.61
N GLU A 111 -12.02 1.04 -4.42
CA GLU A 111 -12.33 1.77 -3.19
C GLU A 111 -11.17 2.68 -2.74
N ILE A 112 -9.93 2.36 -3.14
CA ILE A 112 -8.72 3.11 -2.79
C ILE A 112 -8.36 4.13 -3.88
N VAL A 113 -8.52 3.78 -5.16
CA VAL A 113 -8.03 4.61 -6.27
C VAL A 113 -9.08 5.53 -6.89
N GLY A 114 -10.35 5.38 -6.52
CA GLY A 114 -11.46 6.07 -7.18
C GLY A 114 -11.71 5.46 -8.56
N ALA A 115 -12.96 5.09 -8.86
CA ALA A 115 -13.34 4.55 -10.16
C ALA A 115 -13.42 5.65 -11.24
#